data_AF-A0A7W4EZ77-F1
#
_entry.id   AF-A0A7W4EZ77-F1
#
_cell.length_a   1.000
_cell.length_b   1.000
_cell.length_c   1.000
_cell.angle_alpha   90.00
_cell.angle_beta   90.00
_cell.angle_gamma   90.00
#
_symmetry.space_group_name_H-M   'P 1'
#
loop_
_entity.id
_entity.type
_entity.pdbx_description
1 polymer ?
#
loop_
_entity_poly.entity_id
_entity_poly.type
_entity_poly.pdbx_seq_one_letter_code
_entity_poly.pdbx_strand_id
1 'polypeptide(L)'
;MNKSLESITHEEFLKLMECLKNLQEFTFLEYIIAPEADIFYFNFMEKTVKIKWDLDYGLFLETESLSTSDRDLFLNILDKEILFLI
;
A
#
# COMPACT_ATOMS: atom_id res chain seq x y z
N MET A 1 3.96 -20.29 0.85
CA MET A 1 4.46 -19.73 2.12
C MET A 1 4.11 -18.26 2.04
N ASN A 2 2.95 -17.86 2.57
CA ASN A 2 2.48 -16.48 2.43
C ASN A 2 3.36 -15.61 3.33
N LYS A 3 4.29 -14.86 2.73
CA LYS A 3 4.95 -13.76 3.42
C LYS A 3 3.83 -12.82 3.91
N SER A 4 3.75 -12.63 5.22
CA SER A 4 2.86 -11.64 5.83
C SER A 4 3.21 -10.26 5.26
N LEU A 5 2.21 -9.36 5.16
CA LEU A 5 2.39 -7.93 4.88
C LEU A 5 3.52 -7.32 5.72
N GLU A 6 3.79 -7.89 6.90
CA GLU A 6 4.83 -7.52 7.86
C GLU A 6 6.27 -7.82 7.40
N SER A 7 6.48 -8.54 6.30
CA SER A 7 7.80 -9.01 5.85
C SER A 7 8.29 -8.42 4.54
N ILE A 8 7.60 -7.42 3.99
CA ILE A 8 8.03 -6.78 2.75
C ILE A 8 9.26 -5.88 2.99
N THR A 9 10.27 -6.06 2.16
CA THR A 9 11.45 -5.19 2.10
C THR A 9 11.10 -3.83 1.49
N HIS A 10 11.94 -2.83 1.70
CA HIS A 10 11.78 -1.51 1.05
C HIS A 10 11.72 -1.61 -0.47
N GLU A 11 12.53 -2.48 -1.08
CA GLU A 11 12.52 -2.68 -2.53
C GLU A 11 11.20 -3.29 -3.02
N GLU A 12 10.70 -4.32 -2.32
CA GLU A 12 9.38 -4.92 -2.62
C GLU A 12 8.25 -3.89 -2.43
N PHE A 13 8.36 -3.04 -1.40
CA PHE A 13 7.42 -1.94 -1.19
C PHE A 13 7.40 -0.94 -2.34
N LEU A 14 8.56 -0.47 -2.81
CA LEU A 14 8.61 0.46 -3.95
C LEU A 14 8.00 -0.16 -5.22
N LYS A 15 8.27 -1.45 -5.47
CA LYS A 15 7.63 -2.18 -6.58
C LYS A 15 6.12 -2.29 -6.42
N LEU A 16 5.64 -2.55 -5.21
CA LEU A 16 4.21 -2.57 -4.89
C LEU A 16 3.56 -1.22 -5.18
N MET A 17 4.18 -0.11 -4.77
CA MET A 17 3.65 1.22 -5.02
C MET A 17 3.58 1.53 -6.52
N GLU A 18 4.58 1.12 -7.30
CA GLU A 18 4.53 1.22 -8.76
C GLU A 18 3.43 0.36 -9.38
N CYS A 19 3.19 -0.87 -8.89
CA CYS A 19 2.06 -1.69 -9.34
C CYS A 19 0.72 -0.99 -9.06
N LEU A 20 0.52 -0.50 -7.83
CA LEU A 20 -0.71 0.19 -7.44
C LEU A 20 -0.99 1.44 -8.28
N LYS A 21 0.04 2.22 -8.64
CA LYS A 21 -0.11 3.37 -9.55
C LYS A 21 -0.71 3.03 -10.91
N ASN A 22 -0.57 1.78 -11.35
CA ASN A 22 -1.06 1.30 -12.64
C ASN A 22 -2.41 0.58 -12.56
N LEU A 23 -2.94 0.34 -11.35
CA LEU A 23 -4.25 -0.28 -11.16
C LEU A 23 -5.37 0.75 -11.32
N GLN A 24 -6.47 0.36 -11.97
CA GLN A 24 -7.59 1.27 -12.24
C GLN A 24 -8.33 1.71 -10.96
N GLU A 25 -8.31 0.85 -9.93
CA GLU A 25 -8.93 1.09 -8.64
C GLU A 25 -8.22 2.19 -7.82
N PHE A 26 -7.00 2.54 -8.22
CA PHE A 26 -6.13 3.48 -7.52
C PHE A 26 -5.82 4.68 -8.40
N THR A 27 -5.98 5.87 -7.83
CA THR A 27 -5.46 7.11 -8.43
C THR A 27 -4.35 7.65 -7.55
N PHE A 28 -3.12 7.70 -8.06
CA PHE A 28 -1.99 8.27 -7.34
C PHE A 28 -2.19 9.77 -7.10
N LEU A 29 -1.89 10.21 -5.87
CA LEU A 29 -2.00 11.61 -5.47
C LEU A 29 -0.62 12.23 -5.26
N GLU A 30 0.11 11.69 -4.30
CA GLU A 30 1.41 12.24 -3.88
C GLU A 30 2.29 11.18 -3.23
N TYR A 31 3.58 11.47 -3.22
CA TYR A 31 4.63 10.67 -2.60
C TYR A 31 5.55 11.58 -1.79
N ILE A 32 5.74 11.24 -0.51
CA ILE A 32 6.60 11.95 0.43
C ILE A 32 7.73 11.02 0.87
N ILE A 33 8.97 11.45 0.62
CA ILE A 33 10.19 10.78 1.09
C ILE A 33 10.62 11.45 2.39
N ALA A 34 10.73 10.68 3.47
CA ALA A 34 11.32 11.14 4.72
C ALA A 34 12.45 10.18 5.16
N PRO A 35 13.44 10.65 5.94
CA PRO A 35 14.52 9.81 6.42
C PRO A 35 14.06 8.55 7.15
N GLU A 36 12.93 8.63 7.85
CA GLU A 36 12.38 7.54 8.66
C GLU A 36 11.38 6.66 7.89
N ALA A 37 10.73 7.22 6.85
CA ALA A 37 9.67 6.54 6.14
C ALA A 37 9.31 7.14 4.78
N ASP A 38 8.90 6.27 3.87
CA ASP A 38 8.31 6.62 2.59
C ASP A 38 6.78 6.54 2.67
N ILE A 39 6.08 7.57 2.21
CA ILE A 39 4.62 7.69 2.33
C ILE A 39 3.99 7.95 0.97
N PHE A 40 3.08 7.08 0.55
CA PHE A 40 2.29 7.21 -0.66
C PHE A 40 0.83 7.46 -0.34
N TYR A 41 0.23 8.38 -1.08
CA TYR A 41 -1.19 8.70 -1.00
C TYR A 41 -1.87 8.32 -2.31
N PHE A 42 -2.99 7.60 -2.17
CA PHE A 42 -3.84 7.22 -3.28
C PHE A 42 -5.29 7.58 -2.97
N ASN A 43 -6.07 7.86 -4.01
CA ASN A 43 -7.51 7.71 -3.94
C ASN A 43 -7.87 6.27 -4.33
N PHE A 44 -8.56 5.59 -3.43
CA PHE A 44 -9.19 4.30 -3.65
C PHE A 44 -10.71 4.49 -3.48
N MET A 45 -11.49 4.30 -4.55
CA MET A 45 -12.95 4.49 -4.53
C MET A 45 -13.38 5.85 -3.95
N GLU A 46 -12.74 6.93 -4.43
CA GLU A 46 -12.97 8.32 -3.97
C GLU A 46 -12.60 8.61 -2.50
N LYS A 47 -11.91 7.68 -1.82
CA LYS A 47 -11.37 7.86 -0.47
C LYS A 47 -9.86 7.89 -0.51
N THR A 48 -9.28 8.85 0.18
CA THR A 48 -7.82 8.89 0.34
C THR A 48 -7.39 7.80 1.30
N VAL A 49 -6.46 6.97 0.85
CA VAL A 49 -5.74 5.98 1.64
C VAL A 49 -4.27 6.36 1.65
N LYS A 50 -3.62 6.10 2.79
CA LYS A 50 -2.20 6.34 2.97
C LYS A 50 -1.50 5.02 3.23
N ILE A 51 -0.43 4.80 2.47
CA ILE A 51 0.41 3.62 2.55
C ILE A 51 1.82 4.12 2.92
N LYS A 52 2.35 3.65 4.04
CA LYS A 52 3.65 4.05 4.56
C LYS A 52 4.56 2.83 4.63
N TRP A 53 5.84 2.99 4.32
CA TRP A 53 6.88 2.04 4.69
C TRP A 53 7.84 2.70 5.67
N ASP A 54 7.99 2.08 6.84
CA ASP A 54 8.81 2.53 7.95
C ASP A 54 10.06 1.66 8.06
N LEU A 55 11.23 2.28 8.30
CA LEU A 55 12.50 1.55 8.38
C LEU A 55 12.53 0.50 9.49
N ASP A 56 11.91 0.79 10.64
CA ASP A 56 11.96 -0.06 11.82
C ASP A 56 10.83 -1.09 11.83
N TYR A 57 9.70 -0.76 11.20
CA TYR A 57 8.46 -1.50 11.35
C TYR A 57 7.83 -2.01 10.04
N GLY A 58 8.36 -1.63 8.86
CA GLY A 58 7.88 -2.09 7.56
C GLY A 58 6.59 -1.40 7.09
N LEU A 59 5.67 -2.15 6.49
CA LEU A 59 4.46 -1.62 5.85
C LEU A 59 3.36 -1.23 6.85
N PHE A 60 2.81 -0.04 6.69
CA PHE A 60 1.65 0.49 7.40
C PHE A 60 0.57 0.97 6.44
N LEU A 61 -0.68 0.70 6.79
CA LEU A 61 -1.86 1.05 6.01
C LEU A 61 -2.80 1.90 6.88
N GLU A 62 -3.06 3.13 6.48
CA GLU A 62 -4.06 3.99 7.09
C GLU A 62 -5.34 3.95 6.24
N THR A 63 -6.31 3.17 6.72
CA THR A 63 -7.58 2.85 6.03
C THR A 63 -8.82 3.33 6.79
N GLU A 64 -8.65 4.22 7.77
CA GLU A 64 -9.74 4.70 8.64
C GLU A 64 -10.86 5.40 7.86
N SER A 65 -10.56 5.93 6.67
CA SER A 65 -11.51 6.57 5.77
C SER A 65 -12.40 5.58 5.00
N LEU A 66 -12.05 4.29 5.01
CA LEU A 66 -12.76 3.24 4.28
C LEU A 66 -13.88 2.62 5.12
N SER A 67 -14.98 2.26 4.46
CA SER A 67 -15.96 1.35 5.06
C SER A 67 -15.36 -0.05 5.24
N THR A 68 -15.95 -0.91 6.07
CA THR A 68 -15.46 -2.29 6.25
C THR A 68 -15.34 -3.04 4.91
N SER A 69 -16.34 -2.92 4.03
CA SER A 69 -16.31 -3.58 2.72
C SER A 69 -15.22 -3.04 1.80
N ASP A 70 -15.01 -1.72 1.80
CA ASP A 70 -13.98 -1.10 0.95
C ASP A 70 -12.59 -1.43 1.47
N ARG A 71 -12.42 -1.49 2.79
CA ARG A 71 -11.18 -1.93 3.43
C ARG A 71 -10.85 -3.37 3.09
N ASP A 72 -11.81 -4.28 3.18
CA ASP A 72 -11.60 -5.69 2.85
C ASP A 72 -11.24 -5.85 1.36
N LEU A 73 -11.87 -5.09 0.46
CA LEU A 73 -11.51 -5.08 -0.96
C LEU A 73 -10.09 -4.54 -1.18
N PHE A 74 -9.75 -3.41 -0.55
CA PHE A 74 -8.42 -2.80 -0.61
C PHE A 74 -7.33 -3.78 -0.16
N LEU A 75 -7.53 -4.46 0.98
CA LEU A 75 -6.59 -5.45 1.50
C LEU A 75 -6.47 -6.66 0.57
N ASN A 76 -7.57 -7.12 -0.03
CA ASN A 76 -7.53 -8.22 -1.00
C ASN A 76 -6.76 -7.86 -2.28
N ILE A 77 -6.83 -6.61 -2.75
CA ILE A 77 -6.03 -6.17 -3.90
C ILE A 77 -4.55 -6.11 -3.51
N LEU A 78 -4.23 -5.49 -2.37
CA LEU A 78 -2.86 -5.44 -1.86
C LEU A 78 -2.23 -6.83 -1.70
N ASP A 79 -2.94 -7.78 -1.09
CA ASP A 79 -2.45 -9.15 -0.89
C ASP A 79 -2.14 -9.84 -2.22
N LYS A 80 -3.01 -9.66 -3.23
CA LYS A 80 -2.77 -10.20 -4.58
C LYS A 80 -1.54 -9.60 -5.25
N GLU A 81 -1.35 -8.28 -5.17
CA GLU A 81 -0.19 -7.63 -5.75
C GLU A 81 1.10 -8.05 -5.05
N ILE A 82 1.09 -8.18 -3.73
CA ILE A 82 2.23 -8.70 -2.96
C ILE A 82 2.56 -10.14 -3.37
N LEU A 83 1.55 -11.00 -3.49
CA LEU A 83 1.72 -12.39 -3.96
C LEU A 83 2.29 -12.47 -5.39
N PHE A 84 2.06 -11.46 -6.23
CA PHE A 84 2.62 -11.42 -7.58
C PHE A 84 4.09 -10.95 -7.61
N LEU A 85 4.52 -10.22 -6.59
CA LEU A 85 5.88 -9.67 -6.49
C LEU A 85 6.91 -10.61 -5.85
N ILE A 86 6.46 -11.70 -5.20
CA ILE A 86 7.28 -12.69 -4.47
C ILE A 86 7.39 -13.99 -5.27
#